data_AF-A0A0F8ZFL3-F1
#
_entry.id   AF-A0A0F8ZFL3-F1
#
_cell.length_a   1.000
_cell.length_b   1.000
_cell.length_c   1.000
_cell.angle_alpha   90.00
_cell.angle_beta   90.00
_cell.angle_gamma   90.00
#
_symmetry.space_group_name_H-M   'P 1'
#
loop_
_entity.id
_entity.type
_entity.pdbx_description
1 polymer ?
#
loop_
_entity_poly.entity_id
_entity_poly.type
_entity_poly.pdbx_seq_one_letter_code
_entity_poly.pdbx_strand_id
1 'polypeptide(L)'
;TIAGDALMQDRPSPFWDGEYPVVSWPAYIIPGIYWTHGEINALKPLQEMLNNILTALLSAAIEMRNPIWIGDADALSDTGWAQLPNAAGAKVRKAPGRELRRDPPPAMPAYYFQLINHLEQTMDVISGLMDLTGSQRRSGVVAGVAVEALQFASQTTVRQKARLQEASLRRLGQLMMSRIFQYWTTDRHISIWGEEGKWISERFRRKVLVPDGIDPMEHFQRFQFTVAPFSTLAINKMQKAVLAAQLLELGAIDREELLRVLEYPNAHKIIDRLKQEQALGLEPTPGGKVILPRASGGKKRGG
;
A
#
# COMPACT_ATOMS: atom_id res chain seq x y z
N THR A 1 -14.95 27.89 -24.17
CA THR A 1 -13.98 27.05 -24.89
C THR A 1 -13.05 27.94 -25.67
N ILE A 2 -11.76 27.80 -25.44
CA ILE A 2 -10.69 28.49 -26.18
C ILE A 2 -9.87 27.38 -26.85
N ALA A 3 -9.50 27.57 -28.11
CA ALA A 3 -8.64 26.65 -28.84
C ALA A 3 -7.48 27.45 -29.43
N GLY A 4 -6.28 27.28 -28.85
CA GLY A 4 -5.15 28.16 -29.14
C GLY A 4 -5.47 29.59 -28.71
N ASP A 5 -5.37 30.54 -29.66
CA ASP A 5 -5.64 31.96 -29.41
C ASP A 5 -7.08 32.39 -29.73
N ALA A 6 -7.91 31.49 -30.26
CA ALA A 6 -9.28 31.79 -30.64
C ALA A 6 -10.29 31.40 -29.56
N LEU A 7 -11.12 32.36 -29.12
CA LEU A 7 -12.29 32.10 -28.29
C LEU A 7 -13.38 31.48 -29.16
N MET A 8 -13.61 30.18 -28.97
CA MET A 8 -14.61 29.43 -29.73
C MET A 8 -16.03 29.64 -29.17
N GLN A 9 -16.16 29.68 -27.85
CA GLN A 9 -17.46 29.68 -27.21
C GLN A 9 -17.39 30.29 -25.81
N ASP A 10 -18.16 31.34 -25.59
CA ASP A 10 -18.42 31.91 -24.27
C ASP A 10 -19.88 31.63 -23.88
N ARG A 11 -20.08 30.84 -22.83
CA ARG A 11 -21.40 30.47 -22.31
C ARG A 11 -21.29 30.29 -20.80
N PRO A 12 -22.38 30.56 -20.05
CA PRO A 12 -22.44 30.20 -18.64
C PRO A 12 -22.27 28.69 -18.45
N SER A 13 -21.89 28.28 -17.24
CA SER A 13 -21.73 26.85 -16.91
C SER A 13 -23.01 26.09 -17.27
N PRO A 14 -22.92 24.98 -18.01
CA PRO A 14 -24.09 24.19 -18.35
C PRO A 14 -24.65 23.40 -17.15
N PHE A 15 -23.92 23.36 -16.02
CA PHE A 15 -24.26 22.55 -14.86
C PHE A 15 -24.86 23.39 -13.73
N TRP A 16 -25.84 22.82 -13.01
CA TRP A 16 -26.55 23.50 -11.92
C TRP A 16 -25.67 23.83 -10.70
N ASP A 17 -24.58 23.11 -10.50
CA ASP A 17 -23.59 23.37 -9.45
C ASP A 17 -22.60 24.49 -9.81
N GLY A 18 -22.55 24.93 -11.08
CA GLY A 18 -21.61 25.94 -11.54
C GLY A 18 -20.14 25.50 -11.53
N GLU A 19 -19.84 24.28 -11.08
CA GLU A 19 -18.48 23.74 -11.02
C GLU A 19 -18.08 23.03 -12.31
N TYR A 20 -16.76 22.96 -12.53
CA TYR A 20 -16.21 22.15 -13.60
C TYR A 20 -16.36 20.64 -13.28
N PRO A 21 -16.63 19.79 -14.29
CA PRO A 21 -16.80 18.35 -14.11
C PRO A 21 -15.44 17.64 -14.00
N VAL A 22 -14.52 18.21 -13.22
CA VAL A 22 -13.19 17.66 -12.97
C VAL A 22 -12.93 17.67 -11.48
N VAL A 23 -12.37 16.57 -10.99
CA VAL A 23 -12.02 16.41 -9.58
C VAL A 23 -10.55 16.04 -9.51
N SER A 24 -9.80 16.79 -8.70
CA SER A 24 -8.42 16.42 -8.39
C SER A 24 -8.42 15.16 -7.52
N TRP A 25 -7.47 14.26 -7.78
CA TRP A 25 -7.23 13.07 -6.96
C TRP A 25 -5.85 13.15 -6.31
N PRO A 26 -5.67 14.02 -5.30
CA PRO A 26 -4.37 14.31 -4.72
C PRO A 26 -3.90 13.21 -3.77
N ALA A 27 -2.60 12.89 -3.85
CA ALA A 27 -1.92 12.11 -2.80
C ALA A 27 -1.40 13.01 -1.67
N TYR A 28 -0.99 14.24 -1.99
CA TYR A 28 -0.52 15.25 -1.03
C TYR A 28 -0.98 16.64 -1.47
N ILE A 29 -1.32 17.53 -0.55
CA ILE A 29 -1.67 18.91 -0.89
C ILE A 29 -0.43 19.79 -0.79
N ILE A 30 -0.10 20.49 -1.88
CA ILE A 30 0.98 21.48 -1.91
C ILE A 30 0.32 22.86 -2.10
N PRO A 31 0.47 23.80 -1.15
CA PRO A 31 -0.10 25.12 -1.27
C PRO A 31 0.38 25.83 -2.55
N GLY A 32 -0.54 26.40 -3.31
CA GLY A 32 -0.25 27.16 -4.54
C GLY A 32 -0.04 26.31 -5.80
N ILE A 33 -0.08 24.98 -5.72
CA ILE A 33 0.06 24.09 -6.89
C ILE A 33 -1.15 23.17 -6.99
N TYR A 34 -1.78 23.10 -8.17
CA TYR A 34 -2.89 22.20 -8.43
C TYR A 34 -2.45 20.73 -8.53
N TRP A 35 -1.32 20.49 -9.19
CA TRP A 35 -0.75 19.16 -9.38
C TRP A 35 -0.02 18.69 -8.13
N THR A 36 -0.29 17.44 -7.75
CA THR A 36 0.30 16.84 -6.56
C THR A 36 1.44 15.91 -6.92
N HIS A 37 2.33 15.68 -5.97
CA HIS A 37 3.39 14.69 -6.10
C HIS A 37 2.95 13.35 -5.54
N GLY A 38 3.59 12.26 -5.96
CA GLY A 38 3.45 10.93 -5.36
C GLY A 38 4.65 10.61 -4.45
N GLU A 39 4.59 9.47 -3.75
CA GLU A 39 5.72 8.98 -2.94
C GLU A 39 6.98 8.78 -3.79
N ILE A 40 6.81 8.35 -5.04
CA ILE A 40 7.90 8.10 -5.98
C ILE A 40 8.77 9.36 -6.15
N ASN A 41 8.18 10.56 -6.12
CA ASN A 41 8.95 11.80 -6.25
C ASN A 41 9.89 12.02 -5.05
N ALA A 42 9.49 11.56 -3.85
CA ALA A 42 10.33 11.61 -2.66
C ALA A 42 11.34 10.45 -2.61
N LEU A 43 10.98 9.27 -3.14
CA LEU A 43 11.84 8.07 -3.15
C LEU A 43 12.92 8.11 -4.24
N LYS A 44 12.65 8.77 -5.38
CA LYS A 44 13.57 8.87 -6.52
C LYS A 44 14.99 9.33 -6.14
N PRO A 45 15.20 10.46 -5.44
CA PRO A 45 16.55 10.89 -5.08
C PRO A 45 17.27 9.90 -4.16
N LEU A 46 16.54 9.20 -3.29
CA LEU A 46 17.11 8.15 -2.44
C LEU A 46 17.56 6.95 -3.26
N GLN A 47 16.77 6.55 -4.27
CA GLN A 47 17.11 5.45 -5.16
C GLN A 47 18.34 5.79 -6.02
N GLU A 48 18.43 7.02 -6.52
CA GLU A 48 19.60 7.49 -7.26
C GLU A 48 20.85 7.45 -6.37
N MET A 49 20.76 7.86 -5.11
CA MET A 49 21.88 7.79 -4.17
C MET A 49 22.27 6.33 -3.87
N LEU A 50 21.30 5.44 -3.66
CA LEU A 50 21.54 4.01 -3.47
C LEU A 50 22.25 3.41 -4.70
N ASN A 51 21.76 3.70 -5.90
CA ASN A 51 22.35 3.22 -7.15
C ASN A 51 23.79 3.72 -7.33
N ASN A 52 24.07 4.97 -6.98
CA ASN A 52 25.41 5.54 -7.03
C ASN A 52 26.37 4.86 -6.04
N ILE A 53 25.91 4.62 -4.80
CA ILE A 53 26.71 3.91 -3.79
C ILE A 53 27.00 2.47 -4.23
N LEU A 54 25.99 1.77 -4.75
CA LEU A 54 26.16 0.39 -5.25
C LEU A 54 27.11 0.34 -6.45
N THR A 55 27.04 1.34 -7.33
CA THR A 55 27.98 1.45 -8.46
C THR A 55 29.40 1.72 -7.96
N ALA A 56 29.59 2.62 -6.99
CA ALA A 56 30.89 2.87 -6.37
C ALA A 56 31.44 1.61 -5.66
N LEU A 57 30.58 0.87 -4.96
CA LEU A 57 30.91 -0.40 -4.32
C LEU A 57 31.35 -1.44 -5.36
N LEU A 58 30.62 -1.54 -6.47
CA LEU A 58 30.95 -2.45 -7.56
C LEU A 58 32.26 -2.06 -8.24
N SER A 59 32.47 -0.78 -8.54
CA SER A 59 33.73 -0.27 -9.09
C SER A 59 34.88 -0.60 -8.15
N ALA A 60 34.74 -0.31 -6.85
CA ALA A 60 35.75 -0.66 -5.87
C ALA A 60 36.01 -2.18 -5.84
N ALA A 61 34.97 -3.02 -5.87
CA ALA A 61 35.13 -4.47 -5.92
C ALA A 61 35.83 -4.96 -7.21
N ILE A 62 35.58 -4.32 -8.36
CA ILE A 62 36.27 -4.60 -9.63
C ILE A 62 37.74 -4.20 -9.55
N GLU A 63 38.04 -3.02 -8.99
CA GLU A 63 39.41 -2.55 -8.78
C GLU A 63 40.18 -3.45 -7.79
N MET A 64 39.49 -3.95 -6.75
CA MET A 64 40.06 -4.91 -5.81
C MET A 64 40.35 -6.28 -6.43
N ARG A 65 39.74 -6.62 -7.58
CA ARG A 65 39.95 -7.90 -8.26
C ARG A 65 41.39 -8.07 -8.76
N ASN A 66 42.10 -6.97 -9.07
CA ASN A 66 43.48 -7.00 -9.51
C ASN A 66 44.40 -6.25 -8.54
N PRO A 67 44.77 -6.86 -7.40
CA PRO A 67 45.67 -6.22 -6.46
C PRO A 67 47.06 -6.05 -7.06
N ILE A 68 47.73 -5.04 -6.53
CA ILE A 68 48.93 -4.51 -7.16
C ILE A 68 50.15 -5.32 -6.76
N TRP A 69 50.95 -5.71 -7.74
CA TRP A 69 52.25 -6.33 -7.55
C TRP A 69 53.30 -5.25 -7.25
N ILE A 70 54.03 -5.41 -6.14
CA ILE A 70 55.19 -4.57 -5.81
C ILE A 70 56.40 -5.49 -5.74
N GLY A 71 57.40 -5.25 -6.59
CA GLY A 71 58.65 -5.99 -6.59
C GLY A 71 59.84 -5.10 -6.90
N ASP A 72 61.01 -5.55 -6.49
CA ASP A 72 62.30 -4.94 -6.81
C ASP A 72 62.51 -4.85 -8.32
N ALA A 73 63.21 -3.82 -8.81
CA ALA A 73 63.52 -3.68 -10.22
C ALA A 73 64.22 -4.93 -10.81
N ASP A 74 65.06 -5.59 -10.00
CA ASP A 74 65.79 -6.82 -10.37
C ASP A 74 65.04 -8.13 -10.01
N ALA A 75 63.77 -8.07 -9.59
CA ALA A 75 63.01 -9.25 -9.16
C ALA A 75 62.62 -10.18 -10.31
N LEU A 76 62.47 -9.65 -11.52
CA LEU A 76 62.16 -10.38 -12.76
C LEU A 76 62.94 -9.77 -13.92
N SER A 77 63.23 -10.57 -14.96
CA SER A 77 63.77 -10.05 -16.22
C SER A 77 62.78 -9.09 -16.90
N ASP A 78 63.26 -8.20 -17.76
CA ASP A 78 62.40 -7.25 -18.49
C ASP A 78 61.25 -7.92 -19.26
N THR A 79 61.48 -9.16 -19.74
CA THR A 79 60.46 -10.01 -20.37
C THR A 79 59.40 -10.54 -19.39
N GLY A 80 59.78 -10.80 -18.14
CA GLY A 80 58.85 -11.22 -17.07
C GLY A 80 57.99 -10.07 -16.56
N TRP A 81 58.53 -8.84 -16.52
CA TRP A 81 57.77 -7.63 -16.23
C TRP A 81 56.73 -7.30 -17.31
N ALA A 82 57.06 -7.54 -18.58
CA ALA A 82 56.14 -7.32 -19.71
C ALA A 82 54.98 -8.33 -19.77
N GLN A 83 55.10 -9.49 -19.10
CA GLN A 83 54.06 -10.52 -19.01
C GLN A 83 53.07 -10.27 -17.87
N LEU A 84 53.33 -9.28 -16.99
CA LEU A 84 52.39 -8.87 -15.95
C LEU A 84 51.41 -7.85 -16.56
N PRO A 85 50.14 -8.23 -16.81
CA PRO A 85 49.18 -7.32 -17.44
C PRO A 85 48.87 -6.15 -16.51
N ASN A 86 49.06 -4.93 -17.01
CA ASN A 86 48.73 -3.70 -16.30
C ASN A 86 47.24 -3.37 -16.45
N ALA A 87 46.45 -3.74 -15.45
CA ALA A 87 45.05 -3.32 -15.28
C ALA A 87 44.91 -2.60 -13.93
N ALA A 88 43.97 -1.64 -13.88
CA ALA A 88 43.88 -0.54 -12.90
C ALA A 88 44.36 -0.87 -11.47
N GLY A 89 45.23 0.02 -10.96
CA GLY A 89 46.13 -0.22 -9.83
C GLY A 89 47.61 -0.39 -10.22
N ALA A 90 48.21 0.45 -11.07
CA ALA A 90 49.64 0.34 -11.39
C ALA A 90 50.53 0.91 -10.25
N LYS A 91 51.56 0.18 -9.78
CA LYS A 91 52.53 0.67 -8.78
C LYS A 91 53.94 0.90 -9.33
N VAL A 92 54.61 1.74 -8.55
CA VAL A 92 55.84 2.53 -8.71
C VAL A 92 57.10 1.74 -8.31
N ARG A 93 58.24 2.09 -8.93
CA ARG A 93 59.57 1.51 -8.63
C ARG A 93 60.21 2.11 -7.38
N LYS A 94 60.84 1.28 -6.56
CA LYS A 94 61.77 1.65 -5.47
C LYS A 94 62.95 0.65 -5.41
N ALA A 95 64.13 1.08 -4.99
CA ALA A 95 65.38 0.30 -4.88
C ALA A 95 65.71 -0.08 -3.40
N PRO A 96 66.74 -0.92 -3.11
CA PRO A 96 66.66 -2.29 -2.57
C PRO A 96 66.70 -2.37 -1.01
N GLY A 97 66.41 -3.51 -0.35
CA GLY A 97 66.62 -4.90 -0.80
C GLY A 97 65.52 -5.93 -0.50
N ARG A 98 64.99 -6.47 -1.60
CA ARG A 98 64.37 -7.77 -1.90
C ARG A 98 63.21 -8.22 -1.05
N GLU A 99 62.07 -7.59 -1.27
CA GLU A 99 60.77 -8.16 -0.92
C GLU A 99 59.77 -8.01 -2.07
N LEU A 100 59.23 -9.15 -2.54
CA LEU A 100 58.06 -9.19 -3.41
C LEU A 100 56.84 -9.34 -2.50
N ARG A 101 56.04 -8.29 -2.35
CA ARG A 101 54.81 -8.34 -1.55
C ARG A 101 53.61 -7.94 -2.38
N ARG A 102 52.57 -8.77 -2.30
CA ARG A 102 51.23 -8.41 -2.76
C ARG A 102 50.56 -7.64 -1.65
N ASP A 103 50.33 -6.35 -1.85
CA ASP A 103 49.53 -5.59 -0.90
C ASP A 103 48.06 -6.04 -1.02
N PRO A 104 47.40 -6.38 0.10
CA PRO A 104 45.97 -6.61 0.06
C PRO A 104 45.26 -5.33 -0.38
N PRO A 105 44.15 -5.44 -1.11
CA PRO A 105 43.33 -4.28 -1.41
C PRO A 105 42.90 -3.59 -0.11
N PRO A 106 42.74 -2.26 -0.11
CA PRO A 106 42.17 -1.56 1.04
C PRO A 106 40.78 -2.13 1.34
N ALA A 107 40.49 -2.42 2.61
CA ALA A 107 39.17 -2.92 2.98
C ALA A 107 38.10 -1.86 2.66
N MET A 108 36.96 -2.30 2.13
CA MET A 108 35.82 -1.41 1.94
C MET A 108 35.41 -0.80 3.29
N PRO A 109 35.25 0.53 3.39
CA PRO A 109 34.77 1.15 4.62
C PRO A 109 33.41 0.58 5.03
N ALA A 110 33.31 0.06 6.25
CA ALA A 110 32.07 -0.54 6.78
C ALA A 110 30.87 0.43 6.82
N TYR A 111 31.14 1.75 6.78
CA TYR A 111 30.12 2.80 6.74
C TYR A 111 29.22 2.71 5.50
N TYR A 112 29.71 2.20 4.36
CA TYR A 112 28.87 2.05 3.16
C TYR A 112 27.69 1.09 3.38
N PHE A 113 27.92 -0.01 4.10
CA PHE A 113 26.84 -0.95 4.44
C PHE A 113 25.84 -0.35 5.45
N GLN A 114 26.33 0.47 6.39
CA GLN A 114 25.45 1.18 7.32
C GLN A 114 24.59 2.21 6.61
N LEU A 115 25.16 2.91 5.63
CA LEU A 115 24.44 3.89 4.81
C LEU A 115 23.37 3.23 3.94
N ILE A 116 23.66 2.08 3.31
CA ILE A 116 22.66 1.30 2.54
C ILE A 116 21.48 0.95 3.43
N ASN A 117 21.73 0.36 4.61
CA ASN A 117 20.68 0.00 5.56
C ASN A 117 19.87 1.24 6.02
N HIS A 118 20.54 2.38 6.23
CA HIS A 118 19.86 3.62 6.60
C HIS A 118 18.97 4.16 5.48
N LEU A 119 19.39 4.03 4.22
CA LEU A 119 18.60 4.45 3.06
C LEU A 119 17.38 3.55 2.86
N GLU A 120 17.53 2.25 2.96
CA GLU A 120 16.41 1.29 2.91
C GLU A 120 15.39 1.60 4.01
N GLN A 121 15.84 1.78 5.26
CA GLN A 121 14.95 2.17 6.36
C GLN A 121 14.25 3.51 6.11
N THR A 122 14.95 4.49 5.54
CA THR A 122 14.36 5.80 5.23
C THR A 122 13.32 5.69 4.11
N MET A 123 13.56 4.84 3.10
CA MET A 123 12.59 4.53 2.05
C MET A 123 11.33 3.83 2.59
N ASP A 124 11.49 2.89 3.53
CA ASP A 124 10.37 2.21 4.19
C ASP A 124 9.51 3.18 5.02
N VAL A 125 10.15 4.12 5.72
CA VAL A 125 9.45 5.15 6.48
C VAL A 125 8.68 6.10 5.55
N ILE A 126 9.29 6.55 4.45
CA ILE A 126 8.64 7.48 3.50
C ILE A 126 7.47 6.81 2.76
N SER A 127 7.63 5.56 2.36
CA SER A 127 6.56 4.78 1.71
C SER A 127 5.42 4.42 2.67
N GLY A 128 5.64 4.56 3.98
CA GLY A 128 4.66 4.15 4.99
C GLY A 128 4.45 2.63 5.05
N LEU A 129 5.32 1.85 4.39
CA LEU A 129 5.33 0.38 4.38
C LEU A 129 6.28 -0.16 5.44
N MET A 130 6.41 0.52 6.58
CA MET A 130 7.30 0.08 7.64
C MET A 130 6.86 -1.31 8.14
N ASP A 131 7.62 -2.35 7.74
CA ASP A 131 7.40 -3.72 8.17
C ASP A 131 7.87 -3.89 9.61
N LEU A 132 6.95 -3.66 10.54
CA LEU A 132 7.16 -3.91 11.96
C LEU A 132 7.16 -5.39 12.32
N THR A 133 6.86 -6.29 11.38
CA THR A 133 6.79 -7.73 11.68
C THR A 133 8.18 -8.39 11.74
N GLY A 134 9.21 -7.75 11.18
CA GLY A 134 10.55 -8.31 11.04
C GLY A 134 11.63 -7.85 12.03
N SER A 135 11.63 -6.59 12.50
CA SER A 135 12.85 -6.02 13.12
C SER A 135 12.93 -6.05 14.65
N GLN A 136 11.83 -6.23 15.39
CA GLN A 136 11.87 -6.50 16.84
C GLN A 136 10.69 -7.36 17.29
N ARG A 137 10.73 -8.66 16.98
CA ARG A 137 10.12 -9.64 17.89
C ARG A 137 10.97 -9.69 19.16
N ARG A 138 10.83 -8.68 20.03
CA ARG A 138 11.29 -8.79 21.42
C ARG A 138 10.56 -9.98 22.02
N SER A 139 11.28 -11.08 22.17
CA SER A 139 10.82 -12.29 22.83
C SER A 139 10.50 -11.92 24.28
N GLY A 140 9.22 -11.67 24.55
CA GLY A 140 8.76 -11.20 25.86
C GLY A 140 7.42 -10.50 25.76
N VAL A 141 6.35 -11.30 25.69
CA VAL A 141 4.94 -10.90 25.90
C VAL A 141 4.53 -9.64 25.12
N VAL A 142 4.33 -9.77 23.82
CA VAL A 142 3.57 -8.75 23.07
C VAL A 142 2.14 -9.26 22.95
N ALA A 143 1.24 -8.73 23.79
CA ALA A 143 -0.20 -8.90 23.58
C ALA A 143 -0.53 -8.46 22.16
N GLY A 144 -1.33 -9.22 21.40
CA GLY A 144 -1.68 -8.91 20.02
C GLY A 144 -2.16 -7.46 19.82
N VAL A 145 -2.81 -6.90 20.85
CA VAL A 145 -3.26 -5.50 20.94
C VAL A 145 -2.11 -4.48 20.83
N ALA A 146 -0.92 -4.76 21.39
CA ALA A 146 0.23 -3.85 21.31
C ALA A 146 0.88 -3.86 19.92
N VAL A 147 0.91 -5.02 19.24
CA VAL A 147 1.35 -5.10 17.82
C VAL A 147 0.37 -4.33 16.94
N GLU A 148 -0.93 -4.48 17.19
CA GLU A 148 -1.98 -3.79 16.43
C GLU A 148 -1.92 -2.27 16.62
N ALA A 149 -1.71 -1.79 17.85
CA ALA A 149 -1.51 -0.38 18.14
C ALA A 149 -0.31 0.22 17.40
N LEU A 150 0.79 -0.53 17.29
CA LEU A 150 1.98 -0.12 16.53
C LEU A 150 1.72 -0.11 15.02
N GLN A 151 0.96 -1.08 14.48
CA GLN A 151 0.49 -1.06 13.08
C GLN A 151 -0.42 0.14 12.80
N PHE A 152 -1.27 0.53 13.75
CA PHE A 152 -2.08 1.74 13.61
C PHE A 152 -1.24 3.02 13.64
N ALA A 153 -0.16 3.05 14.42
CA ALA A 153 0.76 4.18 14.44
C ALA A 153 1.55 4.32 13.11
N SER A 154 1.94 3.20 12.49
CA SER A 154 2.73 3.22 11.24
C SER A 154 1.93 3.68 10.02
N GLN A 155 0.62 3.51 10.01
CA GLN A 155 -0.26 3.84 8.87
C GLN A 155 -0.77 5.30 8.86
N THR A 156 -0.14 6.20 9.60
CA THR A 156 -0.52 7.63 9.63
C THR A 156 -0.46 8.26 8.23
N THR A 157 0.59 8.01 7.46
CA THR A 157 0.75 8.49 6.07
C THR A 157 -0.36 7.97 5.15
N VAL A 158 -0.66 6.67 5.23
CA VAL A 158 -1.73 6.04 4.44
C VAL A 158 -3.10 6.64 4.78
N ARG A 159 -3.37 6.90 6.07
CA ARG A 159 -4.62 7.51 6.52
C ARG A 159 -4.80 8.95 6.03
N GLN A 160 -3.74 9.76 6.02
CA GLN A 160 -3.83 11.12 5.48
C GLN A 160 -4.23 11.10 4.00
N LYS A 161 -3.64 10.19 3.22
CA LYS A 161 -4.00 10.01 1.80
C LYS A 161 -5.42 9.55 1.60
N ALA A 162 -5.85 8.54 2.37
CA ALA A 162 -7.22 8.05 2.31
C ALA A 162 -8.23 9.18 2.56
N ARG A 163 -7.98 10.07 3.53
CA ARG A 163 -8.84 11.24 3.79
C ARG A 163 -8.90 12.22 2.62
N LEU A 164 -7.78 12.46 1.95
CA LEU A 164 -7.73 13.32 0.75
C LEU A 164 -8.50 12.71 -0.41
N GLN A 165 -8.37 11.39 -0.61
CA GLN A 165 -9.12 10.64 -1.62
C GLN A 165 -10.61 10.60 -1.29
N GLU A 166 -11.00 10.43 -0.03
CA GLU A 166 -12.38 10.49 0.42
C GLU A 166 -12.99 11.88 0.22
N ALA A 167 -12.23 12.96 0.44
CA ALA A 167 -12.67 14.31 0.11
C ALA A 167 -12.90 14.49 -1.40
N SER A 168 -12.03 13.88 -2.20
CA SER A 168 -12.15 13.87 -3.66
C SER A 168 -13.36 13.06 -4.12
N LEU A 169 -13.60 11.88 -3.54
CA LEU A 169 -14.80 11.07 -3.76
C LEU A 169 -16.07 11.79 -3.32
N ARG A 170 -16.04 12.52 -2.21
CA ARG A 170 -17.16 13.35 -1.77
C ARG A 170 -17.50 14.42 -2.79
N ARG A 171 -16.48 15.11 -3.31
CA ARG A 171 -16.67 16.10 -4.38
C ARG A 171 -17.19 15.45 -5.65
N LEU A 172 -16.59 14.34 -6.08
CA LEU A 172 -17.05 13.58 -7.23
C LEU A 172 -18.51 13.15 -7.10
N GLY A 173 -18.91 12.64 -5.93
CA GLY A 173 -20.29 12.27 -5.64
C GLY A 173 -21.23 13.47 -5.75
N GLN A 174 -20.90 14.61 -5.14
CA GLN A 174 -21.70 15.84 -5.27
C GLN A 174 -21.84 16.26 -6.74
N LEU A 175 -20.73 16.20 -7.50
CA LEU A 175 -20.76 16.52 -8.93
C LEU A 175 -21.67 15.53 -9.68
N MET A 176 -21.47 14.22 -9.50
CA MET A 176 -22.29 13.19 -10.14
C MET A 176 -23.77 13.37 -9.82
N MET A 177 -24.11 13.66 -8.56
CA MET A 177 -25.48 13.91 -8.14
C MET A 177 -26.07 15.10 -8.89
N SER A 178 -25.37 16.23 -9.01
CA SER A 178 -25.84 17.37 -9.81
C SER A 178 -26.23 16.97 -11.24
N ARG A 179 -25.44 16.10 -11.89
CA ARG A 179 -25.70 15.65 -13.27
C ARG A 179 -26.85 14.65 -13.32
N ILE A 180 -27.01 13.81 -12.30
CA ILE A 180 -28.17 12.92 -12.14
C ILE A 180 -29.45 13.77 -12.03
N PHE A 181 -29.46 14.76 -11.13
CA PHE A 181 -30.59 15.66 -10.94
C PHE A 181 -30.98 16.40 -12.23
N GLN A 182 -29.98 16.89 -12.97
CA GLN A 182 -30.19 17.68 -14.18
C GLN A 182 -30.59 16.85 -15.41
N TYR A 183 -29.97 15.69 -15.64
CA TYR A 183 -30.10 14.97 -16.91
C TYR A 183 -30.87 13.64 -16.86
N TRP A 184 -31.09 13.03 -15.68
CA TRP A 184 -31.74 11.72 -15.63
C TRP A 184 -33.26 11.80 -15.60
N THR A 185 -33.91 11.86 -16.76
CA THR A 185 -35.38 11.96 -16.85
C THR A 185 -36.15 10.69 -16.49
N THR A 186 -35.53 9.51 -16.62
CA THR A 186 -36.18 8.20 -16.39
C THR A 186 -35.49 7.39 -15.31
N ASP A 187 -36.19 6.39 -14.77
CA ASP A 187 -35.58 5.31 -14.01
C ASP A 187 -34.50 4.60 -14.85
N ARG A 188 -33.45 4.12 -14.19
CA ARG A 188 -32.32 3.45 -14.85
C ARG A 188 -31.96 2.18 -14.09
N HIS A 189 -31.40 1.20 -14.80
CA HIS A 189 -30.79 0.04 -14.17
C HIS A 189 -29.31 0.34 -13.92
N ILE A 190 -28.88 0.20 -12.66
CA ILE A 190 -27.49 0.30 -12.27
C ILE A 190 -27.03 -1.12 -11.97
N SER A 191 -26.02 -1.57 -12.69
CA SER A 191 -25.46 -2.91 -12.51
C SER A 191 -24.06 -2.78 -11.91
N ILE A 192 -23.86 -3.43 -10.76
CA ILE A 192 -22.59 -3.48 -10.06
C ILE A 192 -22.05 -4.90 -10.20
N TRP A 193 -20.74 -5.01 -10.42
CA TRP A 193 -20.07 -6.31 -10.44
C TRP A 193 -19.94 -6.83 -9.01
N GLY A 194 -20.66 -7.91 -8.69
CA GLY A 194 -20.63 -8.51 -7.35
C GLY A 194 -19.42 -9.42 -7.14
N GLU A 195 -19.05 -9.64 -5.88
CA GLU A 195 -17.93 -10.52 -5.48
C GLU A 195 -18.09 -11.97 -5.96
N GLU A 196 -19.32 -12.44 -6.18
CA GLU A 196 -19.60 -13.79 -6.69
C GLU A 196 -19.51 -13.92 -8.22
N GLY A 197 -19.02 -12.91 -8.95
CA GLY A 197 -18.98 -12.93 -10.41
C GLY A 197 -20.38 -12.86 -11.06
N LYS A 198 -21.37 -12.38 -10.31
CA LYS A 198 -22.73 -12.11 -10.79
C LYS A 198 -22.96 -10.61 -10.84
N TRP A 199 -23.68 -10.16 -11.88
CA TRP A 199 -24.20 -8.80 -11.92
C TRP A 199 -25.29 -8.63 -10.87
N ILE A 200 -25.07 -7.71 -9.93
CA ILE A 200 -26.11 -7.20 -9.04
C ILE A 200 -26.74 -6.03 -9.79
N SER A 201 -27.90 -6.25 -10.39
CA SER A 201 -28.65 -5.20 -11.07
C SER A 201 -29.72 -4.66 -10.13
N GLU A 202 -29.59 -3.40 -9.76
CA GLU A 202 -30.61 -2.69 -8.99
C GLU A 202 -31.28 -1.64 -9.88
N ARG A 203 -32.61 -1.54 -9.75
CA ARG A 203 -33.36 -0.49 -10.44
C ARG A 203 -33.27 0.79 -9.62
N PHE A 204 -32.54 1.77 -10.15
CA PHE A 204 -32.55 3.12 -9.65
C PHE A 204 -33.91 3.77 -9.95
N ARG A 205 -34.64 4.09 -8.88
CA ARG A 205 -35.92 4.79 -8.95
C ARG A 205 -35.70 6.28 -8.73
N ARG A 206 -35.99 7.10 -9.73
CA ARG A 206 -35.83 8.57 -9.64
C ARG A 206 -36.63 9.15 -8.47
N LYS A 207 -37.81 8.58 -8.20
CA LYS A 207 -38.70 9.02 -7.11
C LYS A 207 -38.09 8.96 -5.71
N VAL A 208 -37.11 8.09 -5.49
CA VAL A 208 -36.40 8.00 -4.21
C VAL A 208 -35.50 9.23 -4.03
N LEU A 209 -34.96 9.76 -5.12
CA LEU A 209 -34.07 10.92 -5.10
C LEU A 209 -34.83 12.25 -5.21
N VAL A 210 -35.89 12.30 -6.02
CA VAL A 210 -36.76 13.47 -6.16
C VAL A 210 -38.19 13.02 -5.86
N PRO A 211 -38.72 13.30 -4.66
CA PRO A 211 -40.12 13.04 -4.34
C PRO A 211 -41.05 13.81 -5.28
N ASP A 212 -42.22 13.21 -5.58
CA ASP A 212 -43.22 13.82 -6.47
C ASP A 212 -43.72 15.15 -5.87
N GLY A 213 -43.66 16.23 -6.65
CA GLY A 213 -44.14 17.57 -6.26
C GLY A 213 -43.08 18.57 -5.80
N ILE A 214 -41.80 18.19 -5.75
CA ILE A 214 -40.68 19.10 -5.42
C ILE A 214 -39.91 19.44 -6.70
N ASP A 215 -39.54 20.71 -6.88
CA ASP A 215 -38.64 21.13 -7.96
C ASP A 215 -37.26 20.46 -7.77
N PRO A 216 -36.78 19.66 -8.75
CA PRO A 216 -35.46 19.03 -8.67
C PRO A 216 -34.32 19.99 -8.36
N MET A 217 -34.41 21.25 -8.82
CA MET A 217 -33.37 22.25 -8.59
C MET A 217 -33.31 22.67 -7.11
N GLU A 218 -34.45 22.99 -6.49
CA GLU A 218 -34.51 23.36 -5.07
C GLU A 218 -34.08 22.19 -4.17
N HIS A 219 -34.46 20.95 -4.55
CA HIS A 219 -34.05 19.77 -3.81
C HIS A 219 -32.53 19.55 -3.87
N PHE A 220 -31.92 19.74 -5.05
CA PHE A 220 -30.47 19.63 -5.20
C PHE A 220 -29.70 20.62 -4.32
N GLN A 221 -30.17 21.86 -4.19
CA GLN A 221 -29.53 22.87 -3.34
C GLN A 221 -29.48 22.47 -1.85
N ARG A 222 -30.43 21.64 -1.40
CA ARG A 222 -30.47 21.10 -0.03
C ARG A 222 -29.78 19.73 0.09
N PHE A 223 -29.42 19.10 -1.02
CA PHE A 223 -28.84 17.77 -1.04
C PHE A 223 -27.33 17.82 -0.74
N GLN A 224 -26.92 17.08 0.28
CA GLN A 224 -25.50 16.95 0.65
C GLN A 224 -25.04 15.51 0.51
N PHE A 225 -24.06 15.27 -0.35
CA PHE A 225 -23.37 13.99 -0.44
C PHE A 225 -22.20 13.95 0.55
N THR A 226 -22.20 12.96 1.43
CA THR A 226 -21.11 12.75 2.39
C THR A 226 -20.57 11.34 2.29
N VAL A 227 -19.26 11.20 2.09
CA VAL A 227 -18.54 9.94 2.29
C VAL A 227 -18.12 9.88 3.76
N ALA A 228 -18.52 8.81 4.45
CA ALA A 228 -18.12 8.56 5.83
C ALA A 228 -16.61 8.30 5.89
N PRO A 229 -15.88 8.93 6.83
CA PRO A 229 -14.44 8.80 6.90
C PRO A 229 -14.05 7.35 7.18
N PHE A 230 -13.05 6.85 6.45
CA PHE A 230 -12.50 5.50 6.57
C PHE A 230 -13.48 4.36 6.29
N SER A 231 -14.64 4.62 5.65
CA SER A 231 -15.62 3.56 5.35
C SER A 231 -15.06 2.46 4.46
N THR A 232 -14.06 2.78 3.64
CA THR A 232 -13.47 1.91 2.62
C THR A 232 -12.21 1.18 3.12
N LEU A 233 -11.63 1.59 4.26
CA LEU A 233 -10.41 0.97 4.76
C LEU A 233 -10.72 -0.31 5.56
N ALA A 234 -10.00 -1.40 5.26
CA ALA A 234 -10.08 -2.67 5.98
C ALA A 234 -9.80 -2.54 7.50
N ILE A 235 -9.06 -1.49 7.89
CA ILE A 235 -8.73 -1.16 9.29
C ILE A 235 -9.99 -0.92 10.12
N ASN A 236 -10.97 -0.19 9.59
CA ASN A 236 -12.21 0.07 10.32
C ASN A 236 -12.97 -1.22 10.59
N LYS A 237 -12.93 -2.18 9.65
CA LYS A 237 -13.55 -3.50 9.85
C LYS A 237 -12.84 -4.27 10.96
N MET A 238 -11.51 -4.26 10.98
CA MET A 238 -10.72 -4.91 12.04
C MET A 238 -10.90 -4.25 13.42
N GLN A 239 -10.90 -2.91 13.51
CA GLN A 239 -11.13 -2.22 14.78
C GLN A 239 -12.55 -2.47 15.31
N LYS A 240 -13.55 -2.44 14.41
CA LYS A 240 -14.91 -2.83 14.76
C LYS A 240 -14.99 -4.29 15.20
N ALA A 241 -14.23 -5.19 14.57
CA ALA A 241 -14.14 -6.60 14.95
C ALA A 241 -13.60 -6.77 16.39
N VAL A 242 -12.49 -6.11 16.71
CA VAL A 242 -11.86 -6.18 18.04
C VAL A 242 -12.77 -5.55 19.10
N LEU A 243 -13.34 -4.38 18.84
CA LEU A 243 -14.28 -3.73 19.75
C LEU A 243 -15.54 -4.57 19.95
N ALA A 244 -16.09 -5.15 18.88
CA ALA A 244 -17.27 -6.00 18.98
C ALA A 244 -16.97 -7.31 19.75
N ALA A 245 -15.77 -7.88 19.60
CA ALA A 245 -15.33 -9.01 20.41
C ALA A 245 -15.21 -8.66 21.90
N GLN A 246 -14.64 -7.49 22.22
CA GLN A 246 -14.58 -6.98 23.61
C GLN A 246 -15.98 -6.72 24.19
N LEU A 247 -16.89 -6.14 23.39
CA LEU A 247 -18.26 -5.88 23.82
C LEU A 247 -19.06 -7.17 24.01
N LEU A 248 -18.76 -8.23 23.25
CA LEU A 248 -19.30 -9.56 23.49
C LEU A 248 -18.76 -10.17 24.79
N GLU A 249 -17.46 -10.02 25.07
CA GLU A 249 -16.86 -10.46 26.34
C GLU A 249 -17.46 -9.73 27.55
N LEU A 250 -17.76 -8.43 27.41
CA LEU A 250 -18.42 -7.61 28.41
C LEU A 250 -19.94 -7.86 28.51
N GLY A 251 -20.50 -8.70 27.63
CA GLY A 251 -21.93 -9.02 27.59
C GLY A 251 -22.83 -7.87 27.11
N ALA A 252 -22.27 -6.84 26.46
CA ALA A 252 -23.01 -5.69 25.95
C ALA A 252 -23.58 -5.91 24.54
N ILE A 253 -23.06 -6.88 23.79
CA ILE A 253 -23.46 -7.20 22.41
C ILE A 253 -23.67 -8.71 22.27
N ASP A 254 -24.69 -9.11 21.51
CA ASP A 254 -24.99 -10.51 21.20
C ASP A 254 -24.09 -11.09 20.09
N ARG A 255 -23.93 -12.42 20.06
CA ARG A 255 -23.17 -13.14 19.01
C ARG A 255 -23.71 -12.88 17.60
N GLU A 256 -25.02 -12.63 17.46
CA GLU A 256 -25.63 -12.28 16.18
C GLU A 256 -25.14 -10.92 15.67
N GLU A 257 -25.07 -9.95 16.57
CA GLU A 257 -24.68 -8.59 16.24
C GLU A 257 -23.17 -8.51 15.98
N LEU A 258 -22.36 -9.31 16.67
CA LEU A 258 -20.94 -9.51 16.32
C LEU A 258 -20.78 -10.01 14.87
N LEU A 259 -21.52 -11.05 14.46
CA LEU A 259 -21.43 -11.61 13.11
C LEU A 259 -21.90 -10.63 12.02
N ARG A 260 -22.87 -9.77 12.35
CA ARG A 260 -23.31 -8.68 11.47
C ARG A 260 -22.24 -7.61 11.32
N VAL A 261 -21.63 -7.17 12.41
CA VAL A 261 -20.55 -6.16 12.40
C VAL A 261 -19.32 -6.67 11.65
N LEU A 262 -19.04 -7.98 11.71
CA LEU A 262 -17.95 -8.62 10.99
C LEU A 262 -18.23 -8.86 9.49
N GLU A 263 -19.47 -8.65 9.02
CA GLU A 263 -19.92 -8.96 7.66
C GLU A 263 -19.54 -10.40 7.22
N TYR A 264 -19.57 -11.37 8.15
CA TYR A 264 -19.04 -12.70 7.89
C TYR A 264 -19.85 -13.43 6.79
N PRO A 265 -19.20 -14.09 5.81
CA PRO A 265 -19.92 -14.81 4.76
C PRO A 265 -20.87 -15.86 5.35
N ASN A 266 -22.12 -15.89 4.89
CA ASN A 266 -23.18 -16.75 5.41
C ASN A 266 -23.53 -16.55 6.91
N ALA A 267 -23.34 -15.35 7.47
CA ALA A 267 -23.71 -15.03 8.85
C ALA A 267 -25.12 -15.51 9.23
N HIS A 268 -26.10 -15.36 8.33
CA HIS A 268 -27.48 -15.84 8.51
C HIS A 268 -27.56 -17.35 8.83
N LYS A 269 -26.79 -18.21 8.14
CA LYS A 269 -26.80 -19.67 8.38
C LYS A 269 -26.22 -20.05 9.73
N ILE A 270 -25.26 -19.27 10.22
CA ILE A 270 -24.63 -19.48 11.53
C ILE A 270 -25.58 -19.06 12.63
N ILE A 271 -26.28 -17.92 12.46
CA ILE A 271 -27.31 -17.45 13.38
C ILE A 271 -28.44 -18.48 13.47
N ASP A 272 -28.92 -19.01 12.34
CA ASP A 272 -29.98 -20.02 12.32
C ASP A 272 -29.55 -21.31 13.04
N ARG A 273 -28.29 -21.73 12.86
CA ARG A 273 -27.72 -22.87 13.59
C ARG A 273 -27.64 -22.60 15.10
N LEU A 274 -27.16 -21.43 15.50
CA LEU A 274 -27.04 -21.03 16.90
C LEU A 274 -28.42 -20.94 17.59
N LYS A 275 -29.45 -20.45 16.89
CA LYS A 275 -30.83 -20.44 17.37
C LYS A 275 -31.39 -21.84 17.55
N GLN A 276 -31.10 -22.74 16.62
CA GLN A 276 -31.50 -24.15 16.72
C GLN A 276 -30.79 -24.84 17.90
N GLU A 277 -29.49 -24.61 18.10
CA GLU A 277 -28.71 -25.15 19.21
C GLU A 277 -29.18 -24.60 20.57
N GLN A 278 -29.52 -23.30 20.66
CA GLN A 278 -30.11 -22.70 21.86
C GLN A 278 -31.52 -23.23 22.17
N ALA A 279 -32.36 -23.43 21.16
CA ALA A 279 -33.70 -24.02 21.32
C ALA A 279 -33.65 -25.49 21.78
N LEU A 280 -32.54 -26.18 21.52
CA LEU A 280 -32.29 -27.56 21.93
C LEU A 280 -31.60 -27.69 23.31
N GLY A 281 -31.28 -26.58 23.98
CA GLY A 281 -30.71 -26.58 25.34
C GLY A 281 -29.29 -27.16 25.44
N LEU A 282 -28.56 -27.23 24.32
CA LEU A 282 -27.18 -27.72 24.29
C LEU A 282 -26.20 -26.56 24.51
N GLU A 283 -25.20 -26.76 25.38
CA GLU A 283 -24.15 -25.75 25.61
C GLU A 283 -23.40 -25.42 24.30
N PRO A 284 -22.98 -24.15 24.09
CA PRO A 284 -22.38 -23.73 22.83
C PRO A 284 -21.05 -24.44 22.60
N THR A 285 -20.99 -25.25 21.55
CA THR A 285 -19.79 -25.98 21.13
C THR A 285 -18.60 -25.01 20.93
N PRO A 286 -17.48 -25.15 21.65
CA PRO A 286 -16.29 -24.35 21.40
C PRO A 286 -15.73 -24.66 20.00
N GLY A 287 -15.38 -23.62 19.26
CA GLY A 287 -15.05 -23.65 17.84
C GLY A 287 -14.30 -24.90 17.36
N GLY A 288 -14.91 -25.60 16.41
CA GLY A 288 -14.33 -26.79 15.79
C GLY A 288 -13.01 -26.48 15.12
N LYS A 289 -11.94 -27.15 15.59
CA LYS A 289 -10.71 -27.31 14.81
C LYS A 289 -11.09 -27.89 13.46
N VAL A 290 -10.81 -27.16 12.39
CA VAL A 290 -10.85 -27.69 11.02
C VAL A 290 -9.80 -28.78 10.93
N ILE A 291 -10.21 -30.03 11.08
CA ILE A 291 -9.38 -31.19 10.74
C ILE A 291 -9.44 -31.30 9.22
N LEU A 292 -8.41 -30.78 8.54
CA LEU A 292 -8.21 -31.04 7.13
C LEU A 292 -8.08 -32.57 6.93
N PRO A 293 -8.82 -33.18 5.99
CA PRO A 293 -8.72 -34.61 5.76
C PRO A 293 -7.31 -34.97 5.29
N ARG A 294 -6.64 -35.85 6.04
CA ARG A 294 -5.37 -36.47 5.61
C ARG A 294 -5.63 -37.19 4.29
N ALA A 295 -4.85 -36.82 3.26
CA ALA A 295 -4.86 -37.46 1.96
C ALA A 295 -4.74 -38.99 2.10
N SER A 296 -5.76 -39.69 1.60
CA SER A 296 -5.79 -41.14 1.45
C SER A 296 -4.62 -41.57 0.56
N GLY A 297 -3.68 -42.32 1.15
CA GLY A 297 -2.53 -42.89 0.46
C GLY A 297 -2.97 -43.85 -0.64
N GLY A 298 -2.59 -43.52 -1.88
CA GLY A 298 -2.78 -44.35 -3.06
C GLY A 298 -2.16 -45.74 -2.88
N LYS A 299 -3.02 -46.75 -2.91
CA LYS A 299 -2.67 -48.17 -2.90
C LYS A 299 -2.05 -48.52 -4.26
N LYS A 300 -0.72 -48.70 -4.31
CA LYS A 300 -0.04 -49.35 -5.45
C LYS A 300 -0.61 -50.77 -5.61
N ARG A 301 -1.23 -51.03 -6.76
CA ARG A 301 -1.46 -52.39 -7.27
C ARG A 301 -0.41 -52.66 -8.34
N GLY A 302 0.29 -53.78 -8.18
CA GLY A 302 1.17 -54.34 -9.18
C GLY A 302 0.38 -54.95 -10.34
N GLY A 303 1.06 -54.96 -11.49
CA GLY A 303 0.67 -55.46 -12.79
C GLY A 303 1.76 -55.03 -13.75
#